data_AF-A0A7R9P1Y0-F1
#
_entry.id   AF-A0A7R9P1Y0-F1
#
_cell.length_a   1.000
_cell.length_b   1.000
_cell.length_c   1.000
_cell.angle_alpha   90.00
_cell.angle_beta   90.00
_cell.angle_gamma   90.00
#
_symmetry.space_group_name_H-M   'P 1'
#
loop_
_entity.id
_entity.type
_entity.pdbx_description
1 polymer ?
#
loop_
_entity_poly.entity_id
_entity_poly.type
_entity_poly.pdbx_seq_one_letter_code
_entity_poly.pdbx_strand_id
1 'polypeptide(L)'
;ASLETFFGLGLIVGPTVGGALYQIGGYMTPFAVLGSTLFLSAIMTAFVLPEHADSEMDAKDGASLLQVLKIPGVLLAAASIIFDLSPVVLGLMFVINGATYALTAPCWGWLCDTSFVPKIATIIGCLLIIFGFSMVGPAPFLPIETSLWLCVVGLMLHGLGIAAQLVASFTDALRTSMTPSTDVQQLLISPREEN
;
A
#
# COMPACT_ATOMS: atom_id res chain seq x y z
N ALA A 1 1.87 -14.50 0.89
CA ALA A 1 2.56 -14.81 2.15
C ALA A 1 3.86 -14.03 2.33
N SER A 2 5.02 -14.47 1.80
CA SER A 2 6.32 -13.83 2.12
C SER A 2 6.40 -12.35 1.74
N LEU A 3 5.91 -11.96 0.55
CA LEU A 3 5.87 -10.56 0.11
C LEU A 3 5.02 -9.65 1.01
N GLU A 4 3.87 -10.15 1.48
CA GLU A 4 2.98 -9.41 2.39
C GLU A 4 3.63 -9.23 3.77
N THR A 5 4.37 -10.23 4.26
CA THR A 5 5.14 -10.14 5.50
C THR A 5 6.26 -9.11 5.39
N PHE A 6 7.06 -9.14 4.32
CA PHE A 6 8.13 -8.17 4.10
C PHE A 6 7.60 -6.75 3.92
N PHE A 7 6.47 -6.59 3.22
CA PHE A 7 5.80 -5.30 3.07
C PHE A 7 5.31 -4.76 4.42
N GLY A 8 4.63 -5.59 5.23
CA GLY A 8 4.19 -5.20 6.57
C GLY A 8 5.35 -4.85 7.50
N LEU A 9 6.44 -5.62 7.46
CA LEU A 9 7.65 -5.33 8.22
C LEU A 9 8.26 -3.99 7.81
N GLY A 10 8.33 -3.71 6.50
CA GLY A 10 8.82 -2.43 5.96
C GLY A 10 7.98 -1.23 6.42
N LEU A 11 6.65 -1.38 6.50
CA LEU A 11 5.76 -0.32 7.00
C LEU A 11 5.94 -0.04 8.51
N ILE A 12 6.41 -1.01 9.29
CA ILE A 12 6.70 -0.83 10.72
C ILE A 12 8.10 -0.25 10.91
N VAL A 13 9.10 -0.88 10.30
CA VAL A 13 10.52 -0.54 10.51
C VAL A 13 10.90 0.75 9.77
N GLY A 14 10.32 1.02 8.61
CA GLY A 14 10.65 2.16 7.77
C GLY A 14 10.48 3.52 8.47
N PRO A 15 9.30 3.85 9.02
CA PRO A 15 9.07 5.12 9.70
C PRO A 15 9.90 5.30 10.99
N THR A 16 10.11 4.22 11.76
CA THR A 16 10.93 4.28 12.99
C THR A 16 12.40 4.50 12.67
N VAL A 17 12.95 3.74 11.72
CA VAL A 17 14.34 3.89 11.28
C VAL A 17 14.56 5.23 10.59
N GLY A 18 13.63 5.65 9.73
CA GLY A 18 13.69 6.95 9.06
C GLY A 18 13.61 8.13 10.04
N GLY A 19 12.73 8.06 11.04
CA GLY A 19 12.63 9.06 12.10
C GLY A 19 13.87 9.13 12.98
N ALA A 20 14.47 7.97 13.32
CA ALA A 20 15.72 7.93 14.07
C ALA A 20 16.90 8.51 13.28
N LEU A 21 17.03 8.16 12.00
CA LEU A 21 18.04 8.73 11.09
C LEU A 21 17.89 10.25 11.01
N TYR A 22 16.65 10.73 10.82
CA TYR A 22 16.34 12.15 10.79
C TYR A 22 16.82 12.89 12.05
N GLN A 23 16.64 12.31 13.23
CA GLN A 23 17.09 12.93 14.48
C GLN A 23 18.62 13.03 14.59
N ILE A 24 19.35 12.07 14.02
CA ILE A 24 20.81 11.99 14.14
C ILE A 24 21.51 12.91 13.13
N GLY A 25 20.99 13.03 11.90
CA GLY A 25 21.66 13.77 10.83
C GLY A 25 20.76 14.65 9.95
N GLY A 26 19.57 14.99 10.45
CA GLY A 26 18.62 15.85 9.74
C GLY A 26 18.05 15.21 8.48
N TYR A 27 17.43 16.04 7.63
CA TYR A 27 16.67 15.59 6.46
C TYR A 27 17.49 14.74 5.48
N MET A 28 18.78 14.99 5.29
CA MET A 28 19.59 14.32 4.26
C MET A 28 19.78 12.82 4.53
N THR A 29 19.91 12.42 5.79
CA THR A 29 20.29 11.05 6.17
C THR A 29 19.27 9.97 5.80
N PRO A 30 17.96 10.09 6.07
CA PRO A 30 16.99 9.10 5.62
C PRO A 30 16.97 8.98 4.08
N PHE A 31 17.14 10.09 3.34
CA PHE A 31 17.19 10.03 1.87
C PHE A 31 18.44 9.35 1.32
N ALA A 32 19.61 9.59 1.92
CA ALA A 32 20.85 8.93 1.52
C ALA A 32 20.79 7.41 1.76
N VAL A 33 20.23 7.00 2.92
CA VAL A 33 20.04 5.58 3.26
C VAL A 33 19.01 4.94 2.31
N LEU A 34 17.87 5.58 2.09
CA LEU A 34 16.83 5.08 1.18
C LEU A 34 17.36 4.96 -0.27
N GLY A 35 18.05 5.99 -0.77
CA GLY A 35 18.62 6.00 -2.12
C GLY A 35 19.69 4.92 -2.32
N SER A 36 20.58 4.73 -1.33
CA SER A 36 21.62 3.69 -1.40
C SER A 36 21.04 2.28 -1.32
N THR A 37 20.06 2.04 -0.43
CA THR A 37 19.38 0.74 -0.36
C THR A 37 18.61 0.42 -1.63
N LEU A 38 17.89 1.38 -2.22
CA LEU A 38 17.23 1.21 -3.51
C LEU A 38 18.22 0.92 -4.63
N PHE A 39 19.35 1.64 -4.68
CA PHE A 39 20.39 1.42 -5.69
C PHE A 39 20.98 0.00 -5.58
N LEU A 40 21.29 -0.47 -4.37
CA LEU A 40 21.75 -1.84 -4.14
C LEU A 40 20.69 -2.87 -4.54
N SER A 41 19.41 -2.62 -4.25
CA SER A 41 18.32 -3.51 -4.65
C SER A 41 18.21 -3.61 -6.17
N ALA A 42 18.38 -2.51 -6.90
CA ALA A 42 18.36 -2.49 -8.37
C ALA A 42 19.51 -3.31 -8.96
N ILE A 43 20.72 -3.18 -8.40
CA ILE A 43 21.88 -3.99 -8.80
C ILE A 43 21.62 -5.47 -8.55
N MET A 44 21.08 -5.82 -7.38
CA MET A 44 20.70 -7.21 -7.06
C MET A 44 19.69 -7.77 -8.06
N THR A 45 18.63 -7.01 -8.37
CA THR A 45 17.61 -7.40 -9.35
C THR A 45 18.23 -7.62 -10.74
N ALA A 46 19.14 -6.75 -11.17
CA ALA A 46 19.81 -6.88 -12.46
C ALA A 46 20.66 -8.16 -12.59
N PHE A 47 21.18 -8.70 -11.49
CA PHE A 47 21.95 -9.95 -11.51
C PHE A 47 21.09 -11.21 -11.26
N VAL A 48 19.96 -11.08 -10.56
CA VAL A 48 19.13 -12.22 -10.13
C VAL A 48 18.02 -12.54 -11.13
N LEU A 49 17.49 -11.53 -11.83
CA LEU A 49 16.35 -11.73 -12.71
C LEU A 49 16.81 -12.25 -14.08
N PRO A 50 16.45 -13.48 -14.49
CA PRO A 50 16.74 -13.97 -15.83
C PRO A 50 15.88 -13.20 -16.84
N GLU A 51 16.52 -12.66 -17.87
CA GLU A 51 15.83 -11.99 -18.97
C GLU A 51 14.95 -13.02 -19.70
N HIS A 52 13.63 -12.93 -19.51
CA HIS A 52 12.68 -13.69 -20.31
C HIS A 52 12.32 -12.82 -21.52
N ALA A 53 12.75 -13.26 -22.70
CA ALA A 53 12.44 -12.60 -23.96
C ALA A 53 11.01 -12.98 -24.38
N ASP A 54 10.00 -12.28 -23.85
CA ASP A 54 8.64 -12.37 -24.35
C ASP A 54 8.16 -11.01 -24.89
N SER A 55 7.95 -11.01 -26.21
CA SER A 55 7.15 -10.12 -27.07
C SER A 55 6.86 -8.70 -26.59
N GLU A 56 7.37 -7.74 -27.37
CA GLU A 56 7.10 -6.31 -27.27
C GLU A 56 5.60 -5.99 -27.14
N MET A 57 5.19 -5.65 -25.92
CA MET A 57 3.92 -4.99 -25.67
C MET A 57 4.21 -3.50 -25.52
N ASP A 58 3.75 -2.72 -26.51
CA ASP A 58 3.87 -1.26 -26.65
C ASP A 58 3.77 -0.52 -25.30
N ALA A 59 4.92 -0.16 -24.73
CA ALA A 59 5.00 0.66 -23.52
C ALA A 59 4.80 2.14 -23.89
N LYS A 60 3.56 2.52 -24.18
CA LYS A 60 3.12 3.92 -24.23
C LYS A 60 2.18 4.21 -23.08
N ASP A 61 2.75 4.54 -21.92
CA ASP A 61 2.45 5.81 -21.26
C ASP A 61 3.38 5.96 -20.06
N GLY A 62 4.23 6.99 -20.09
CA GLY A 62 5.04 7.37 -18.95
C GLY A 62 4.12 7.92 -17.87
N ALA A 63 3.72 7.07 -16.92
CA ALA A 63 3.04 7.51 -15.71
C ALA A 63 3.91 8.57 -15.04
N SER A 64 3.51 9.82 -15.22
CA SER A 64 4.30 10.97 -14.86
C SER A 64 4.36 11.01 -13.34
N LEU A 65 5.56 10.97 -12.74
CA LEU A 65 5.74 11.14 -11.29
C LEU A 65 5.08 12.44 -10.78
N LEU A 66 4.86 13.41 -11.68
CA LEU A 66 4.10 14.64 -11.42
C LEU A 66 2.59 14.43 -11.23
N GLN A 67 2.00 13.35 -11.75
CA GLN A 67 0.60 12.97 -11.45
C GLN A 67 0.44 12.47 -10.01
N VAL A 68 1.46 11.82 -9.45
CA VAL A 68 1.46 11.38 -8.04
C VAL A 68 1.43 12.58 -7.10
N LEU A 69 2.09 13.70 -7.47
CA LEU A 69 2.06 14.94 -6.70
C LEU A 69 0.67 15.62 -6.70
N LYS A 70 -0.20 15.32 -7.68
CA LYS A 70 -1.60 15.78 -7.69
C LYS A 70 -2.52 14.99 -6.77
N ILE A 71 -2.04 13.93 -6.14
CA ILE A 71 -2.84 13.13 -5.21
C ILE A 71 -3.01 13.96 -3.91
N PRO A 72 -4.24 14.24 -3.47
CA PRO A 72 -4.51 15.08 -2.29
C PRO A 72 -3.86 14.54 -1.01
N GLY A 73 -3.61 13.23 -0.93
CA GLY A 73 -2.87 12.61 0.17
C GLY A 73 -1.40 13.05 0.28
N VAL A 74 -0.72 13.31 -0.84
CA VAL A 74 0.68 13.78 -0.83
C VAL A 74 0.76 15.23 -0.34
N LEU A 75 -0.19 16.06 -0.75
CA LEU A 75 -0.30 17.45 -0.26
C LEU A 75 -0.66 17.51 1.22
N LEU A 76 -1.53 16.62 1.72
CA LEU A 76 -1.85 16.50 3.14
C LEU A 76 -0.63 16.07 3.96
N ALA A 77 0.14 15.09 3.47
CA ALA A 77 1.38 14.67 4.12
C ALA A 77 2.42 15.81 4.15
N ALA A 78 2.56 16.55 3.06
CA ALA A 78 3.43 17.73 3.00
C ALA A 78 2.96 18.87 3.91
N ALA A 79 1.64 19.10 4.02
CA ALA A 79 1.06 20.07 4.94
C ALA A 79 1.23 19.64 6.41
N SER A 80 1.26 18.34 6.69
CA SER A 80 1.54 17.82 8.04
C SER A 80 2.94 18.19 8.55
N ILE A 81 3.89 18.49 7.67
CA ILE A 81 5.24 18.97 8.02
C ILE A 81 5.18 20.39 8.64
N ILE A 82 4.11 21.15 8.33
CA ILE A 82 3.88 22.50 8.85
C ILE A 82 3.35 22.45 10.30
N PHE A 83 2.75 21.33 10.71
CA PHE A 83 2.40 21.11 12.12
C PHE A 83 3.65 20.67 12.87
N ASP A 84 4.02 21.42 13.91
CA ASP A 84 5.23 21.30 14.75
C ASP A 84 5.22 20.02 15.65
N LEU A 85 4.78 18.90 15.10
CA LEU A 85 4.77 17.61 15.75
C LEU A 85 6.15 16.98 15.66
N SER A 86 6.64 16.45 16.78
CA SER A 86 7.92 15.74 16.81
C SER A 86 7.91 14.62 15.74
N PRO A 87 8.94 14.56 14.87
CA PRO A 87 9.07 13.53 13.83
C PRO A 87 8.94 12.10 14.34
N VAL A 88 9.26 11.87 15.62
CA VAL A 88 9.10 10.59 16.29
C VAL A 88 7.63 10.24 16.51
N VAL A 89 6.79 11.21 16.87
CA VAL A 89 5.35 11.01 17.07
C VAL A 89 4.66 10.74 15.72
N LEU A 90 5.05 11.48 14.68
CA LEU A 90 4.63 11.20 13.30
C LEU A 90 5.08 9.79 12.85
N GLY A 91 6.33 9.43 13.10
CA GLY A 91 6.86 8.09 12.82
C GLY A 91 6.06 7.00 13.54
N LEU A 92 5.75 7.20 14.83
CA LEU A 92 4.93 6.27 15.62
C LEU A 92 3.50 6.13 15.08
N MET A 93 2.90 7.21 14.58
CA MET A 93 1.59 7.17 13.92
C MET A 93 1.59 6.29 12.66
N PHE A 94 2.64 6.38 11.83
CA PHE A 94 2.82 5.50 10.69
C PHE A 94 3.10 4.04 11.09
N VAL A 95 3.82 3.83 12.19
CA VAL A 95 4.04 2.48 12.77
C VAL A 95 2.71 1.86 13.19
N ILE A 96 1.81 2.62 13.82
CA ILE A 96 0.49 2.10 14.23
C ILE A 96 -0.31 1.65 13.00
N ASN A 97 -0.29 2.41 11.91
CA ASN A 97 -0.94 2.04 10.65
C ASN A 97 -0.34 0.74 10.06
N GLY A 98 0.99 0.63 10.02
CA GLY A 98 1.70 -0.56 9.52
C GLY A 98 1.55 -1.79 10.42
N ALA A 99 1.55 -1.61 11.75
CA ALA A 99 1.38 -2.68 12.72
C ALA A 99 -0.04 -3.22 12.71
N THR A 100 -1.04 -2.35 12.63
CA THR A 100 -2.44 -2.78 12.50
C THR A 100 -2.65 -3.54 11.21
N TYR A 101 -2.03 -3.10 10.10
CA TYR A 101 -2.00 -3.84 8.85
C TYR A 101 -1.42 -5.24 9.04
N ALA A 102 -0.20 -5.34 9.59
CA ALA A 102 0.51 -6.61 9.72
C ALA A 102 -0.21 -7.61 10.62
N LEU A 103 -0.83 -7.15 11.72
CA LEU A 103 -1.57 -8.00 12.65
C LEU A 103 -2.91 -8.47 12.10
N THR A 104 -3.57 -7.67 11.26
CA THR A 104 -4.91 -7.99 10.74
C THR A 104 -4.89 -8.66 9.37
N ALA A 105 -3.78 -8.58 8.63
CA ALA A 105 -3.61 -9.24 7.33
C ALA A 105 -3.90 -10.76 7.36
N PRO A 106 -3.48 -11.56 8.39
CA PRO A 106 -3.80 -12.98 8.44
C PRO A 106 -5.30 -13.25 8.58
N CYS A 107 -6.00 -12.44 9.39
CA CYS A 107 -7.44 -12.56 9.59
C CYS A 107 -8.20 -12.26 8.30
N TRP A 108 -7.81 -11.21 7.58
CA TRP A 108 -8.40 -10.86 6.28
C TRP A 108 -8.09 -11.90 5.20
N GLY A 109 -6.89 -12.51 5.22
CA GLY A 109 -6.51 -13.58 4.30
C GLY A 109 -7.39 -14.81 4.48
N TRP A 110 -7.53 -15.28 5.72
CA TRP A 110 -8.40 -16.41 6.03
C TRP A 110 -9.87 -16.16 5.67
N LEU A 111 -10.35 -14.93 5.89
CA LEU A 111 -11.72 -14.53 5.56
C LEU A 111 -11.97 -14.50 4.04
N CYS A 112 -11.02 -13.99 3.27
CA CYS A 112 -11.08 -13.98 1.80
C CYS A 112 -11.04 -15.40 1.24
N ASP A 113 -10.27 -16.30 1.84
CA ASP A 113 -10.11 -17.69 1.39
C ASP A 113 -11.32 -18.59 1.68
N THR A 114 -12.04 -18.36 2.78
CA THR A 114 -13.04 -19.33 3.26
C THR A 114 -14.48 -19.02 2.82
N SER A 115 -14.89 -17.76 2.64
CA SER A 115 -16.31 -17.45 2.39
C SER A 115 -16.65 -16.09 1.75
N PHE A 116 -15.72 -15.15 1.63
CA PHE A 116 -16.03 -13.81 1.10
C PHE A 116 -15.58 -13.62 -0.35
N VAL A 117 -16.45 -12.99 -1.15
CA VAL A 117 -16.04 -12.42 -2.45
C VAL A 117 -15.04 -11.29 -2.13
N PRO A 118 -13.80 -11.31 -2.69
CA PRO A 118 -12.78 -10.30 -2.41
C PRO A 118 -13.30 -8.87 -2.58
N LYS A 119 -14.22 -8.67 -3.54
CA LYS A 119 -14.93 -7.41 -3.78
C LYS A 119 -15.67 -6.85 -2.56
N ILE A 120 -16.25 -7.69 -1.70
CA ILE A 120 -16.95 -7.23 -0.48
C ILE A 120 -15.93 -6.78 0.57
N ALA A 121 -14.82 -7.50 0.72
CA ALA A 121 -13.73 -7.08 1.61
C ALA A 121 -13.12 -5.73 1.18
N THR A 122 -12.98 -5.51 -0.13
CA THR A 122 -12.60 -4.22 -0.73
C THR A 122 -13.57 -3.08 -0.37
N ILE A 123 -14.89 -3.32 -0.44
CA ILE A 123 -15.90 -2.31 -0.07
C ILE A 123 -15.84 -2.00 1.44
N ILE A 124 -15.74 -3.02 2.29
CA ILE A 124 -15.59 -2.85 3.74
C ILE A 124 -14.31 -2.07 4.06
N GLY A 125 -13.20 -2.39 3.40
CA GLY A 125 -11.93 -1.67 3.52
C GLY A 125 -12.06 -0.18 3.18
N CYS A 126 -12.71 0.15 2.05
CA CYS A 126 -12.97 1.53 1.67
C CYS A 126 -13.78 2.29 2.73
N LEU A 127 -14.83 1.67 3.29
CA LEU A 127 -15.65 2.29 4.33
C LEU A 127 -14.86 2.55 5.62
N LEU A 128 -14.00 1.61 6.02
CA LEU A 128 -13.12 1.76 7.17
C LEU A 128 -12.09 2.88 6.97
N ILE A 129 -11.52 3.01 5.76
CA ILE A 129 -10.60 4.10 5.40
C ILE A 129 -11.31 5.45 5.46
N ILE A 130 -12.50 5.57 4.87
CA ILE A 130 -13.30 6.81 4.89
C ILE A 130 -13.60 7.22 6.32
N PHE A 131 -14.03 6.27 7.16
CA PHE A 131 -14.34 6.55 8.56
C PHE A 131 -13.07 6.90 9.36
N GLY A 132 -11.97 6.18 9.15
CA GLY A 132 -10.69 6.44 9.80
C GLY A 132 -10.13 7.83 9.49
N PHE A 133 -10.11 8.23 8.22
CA PHE A 133 -9.67 9.58 7.85
C PHE A 133 -10.64 10.67 8.32
N SER A 134 -11.94 10.39 8.38
CA SER A 134 -12.93 11.31 8.94
C SER A 134 -12.73 11.56 10.44
N MET A 135 -12.10 10.62 11.17
CA MET A 135 -11.71 10.81 12.58
C MET A 135 -10.37 11.51 12.75
N VAL A 136 -9.42 11.33 11.83
CA VAL A 136 -8.09 11.97 11.86
C VAL A 136 -8.17 13.48 11.57
N GLY A 137 -9.12 13.90 10.72
CA GLY A 137 -9.35 15.31 10.42
C GLY A 137 -10.75 15.75 10.83
N PRO A 138 -10.94 16.70 11.76
CA PRO A 138 -12.19 17.44 11.81
C PRO A 138 -12.22 18.26 10.52
N ALA A 139 -13.25 18.04 9.70
CA ALA A 139 -13.49 18.93 8.59
C ALA A 139 -13.51 20.39 9.12
N PRO A 140 -13.02 21.39 8.39
CA PRO A 140 -13.02 22.80 8.83
C PRO A 140 -14.41 23.37 9.17
N PHE A 141 -15.46 22.54 9.04
CA PHE A 141 -16.86 22.79 9.35
C PHE A 141 -17.30 22.22 10.72
N LEU A 142 -16.46 21.42 11.41
CA LEU A 142 -16.76 20.78 12.70
C LEU A 142 -15.81 21.32 13.79
N PRO A 143 -16.32 22.03 14.82
CA PRO A 143 -15.50 22.63 15.88
C PRO A 143 -15.11 21.57 16.94
N ILE A 144 -14.35 20.56 16.52
CA ILE A 144 -13.76 19.55 17.42
C ILE A 144 -12.24 19.73 17.37
N GLU A 145 -11.60 19.92 18.51
CA GLU A 145 -10.14 19.97 18.59
C GLU A 145 -9.53 18.60 18.24
N THR A 146 -8.49 18.59 17.39
CA THR A 146 -7.74 17.39 17.01
C THR A 146 -7.00 16.82 18.22
N SER A 147 -7.59 15.84 18.90
CA SER A 147 -6.92 15.11 19.97
C SER A 147 -6.06 13.96 19.42
N LEU A 148 -4.87 13.78 19.99
CA LEU A 148 -3.95 12.68 19.67
C LEU A 148 -4.63 11.30 19.69
N TRP A 149 -5.58 11.09 20.61
CA TRP A 149 -6.28 9.81 20.74
C TRP A 149 -7.21 9.51 19.56
N LEU A 150 -7.90 10.54 19.04
CA LEU A 150 -8.73 10.41 17.83
C LEU A 150 -7.86 10.09 16.61
N CYS A 151 -6.68 10.70 16.50
CA CYS A 151 -5.73 10.37 15.45
C CYS A 151 -5.26 8.91 15.54
N VAL A 152 -4.93 8.42 16.74
CA VAL A 152 -4.52 7.02 16.94
C VAL A 152 -5.64 6.05 16.53
N VAL A 153 -6.86 6.26 17.02
CA VAL A 153 -8.00 5.38 16.68
C VAL A 153 -8.33 5.44 15.19
N GLY A 154 -8.33 6.63 14.59
CA GLY A 154 -8.56 6.82 13.15
C GLY A 154 -7.48 6.15 12.29
N LEU A 155 -6.22 6.21 12.70
CA LEU A 155 -5.11 5.54 12.03
C LEU A 155 -5.15 4.01 12.18
N MET A 156 -5.64 3.47 13.30
CA MET A 156 -5.86 2.03 13.43
C MET A 156 -6.97 1.54 12.49
N LEU A 157 -8.10 2.26 12.43
CA LEU A 157 -9.18 1.95 11.50
C LEU A 157 -8.73 2.04 10.04
N HIS A 158 -7.91 3.04 9.72
CA HIS A 158 -7.30 3.18 8.41
C HIS A 158 -6.34 2.02 8.09
N GLY A 159 -5.48 1.61 9.03
CA GLY A 159 -4.58 0.47 8.86
C GLY A 159 -5.33 -0.86 8.65
N LEU A 160 -6.44 -1.04 9.34
CA LEU A 160 -7.35 -2.17 9.16
C LEU A 160 -7.98 -2.17 7.76
N GLY A 161 -8.43 -1.00 7.28
CA GLY A 161 -9.02 -0.84 5.96
C GLY A 161 -8.02 -1.09 4.82
N ILE A 162 -6.78 -0.60 4.95
CA ILE A 162 -5.69 -0.88 4.01
C ILE A 162 -5.37 -2.38 3.96
N ALA A 163 -5.38 -3.08 5.10
CA ALA A 163 -5.17 -4.51 5.14
C ALA A 163 -6.22 -5.28 4.36
N ALA A 164 -7.50 -4.96 4.57
CA ALA A 164 -8.61 -5.54 3.81
C ALA A 164 -8.45 -5.28 2.31
N GLN A 165 -8.08 -4.06 1.92
CA GLN A 165 -7.90 -3.66 0.52
C GLN A 165 -6.78 -4.45 -0.17
N LEU A 166 -5.58 -4.47 0.43
CA LEU A 166 -4.40 -5.11 -0.15
C LEU A 166 -4.58 -6.63 -0.25
N VAL A 167 -5.05 -7.26 0.82
CA VAL A 167 -5.28 -8.71 0.84
C VAL A 167 -6.36 -9.11 -0.16
N ALA A 168 -7.46 -8.35 -0.24
CA ALA A 168 -8.51 -8.61 -1.22
C ALA A 168 -8.02 -8.42 -2.66
N SER A 169 -7.25 -7.37 -2.95
CA SER A 169 -6.69 -7.12 -4.28
C SER A 169 -5.73 -8.22 -4.73
N PHE A 170 -4.83 -8.67 -3.86
CA PHE A 170 -3.94 -9.79 -4.21
C PHE A 170 -4.72 -11.09 -4.41
N THR A 171 -5.70 -11.37 -3.55
CA THR A 171 -6.54 -12.56 -3.66
C THR A 171 -7.35 -12.56 -4.96
N ASP A 172 -7.93 -11.42 -5.32
CA ASP A 172 -8.71 -11.27 -6.56
C ASP A 172 -7.80 -11.44 -7.79
N ALA A 173 -6.64 -10.77 -7.82
CA ALA A 173 -5.67 -10.90 -8.90
C ALA A 173 -5.19 -12.34 -9.09
N LEU A 174 -4.89 -13.05 -7.99
CA LEU A 174 -4.50 -14.46 -8.03
C LEU A 174 -5.63 -15.34 -8.56
N ARG A 175 -6.86 -15.15 -8.09
CA ARG A 175 -8.04 -15.91 -8.57
C ARG A 175 -8.29 -15.67 -10.05
N THR A 176 -8.21 -14.44 -10.54
CA THR A 176 -8.35 -14.12 -11.96
C THR A 176 -7.24 -14.76 -12.78
N SER A 177 -5.99 -14.77 -12.30
CA SER A 177 -4.87 -15.39 -13.02
C SER A 177 -4.93 -16.93 -13.08
N MET A 178 -5.52 -17.57 -12.07
CA MET A 178 -5.68 -19.03 -12.02
C MET A 178 -6.96 -19.51 -12.71
N THR A 179 -7.92 -18.62 -12.97
CA THR A 179 -9.09 -18.95 -13.77
C THR A 179 -8.66 -19.00 -15.23
N PRO A 180 -8.75 -20.15 -15.93
CA PRO A 180 -8.41 -20.21 -17.35
C PRO A 180 -9.21 -19.17 -18.12
N SER A 181 -8.56 -18.32 -18.90
CA SER A 181 -9.25 -17.32 -19.70
C SER A 181 -10.24 -18.05 -20.60
N THR A 182 -11.54 -17.86 -20.36
CA THR A 182 -12.62 -18.47 -21.15
C THR A 182 -12.41 -18.19 -22.65
N ASP A 183 -11.73 -17.08 -22.98
CA ASP A 183 -11.30 -16.72 -24.34
C ASP A 183 -10.26 -17.68 -24.94
N VAL A 184 -9.28 -18.15 -24.16
CA VAL A 184 -8.29 -19.14 -24.61
C VAL A 184 -8.93 -20.52 -24.73
N GLN A 185 -9.85 -20.85 -23.83
CA GLN A 185 -10.61 -22.10 -23.92
C GLN A 185 -11.60 -22.10 -25.10
N GLN A 186 -12.24 -20.96 -25.41
CA GLN A 186 -13.06 -20.81 -26.61
C GLN A 186 -12.23 -20.83 -27.90
N LEU A 187 -11.03 -20.28 -27.90
CA LEU A 187 -10.10 -20.38 -29.04
C LEU A 187 -9.57 -21.79 -29.26
N LEU A 188 -9.41 -22.60 -28.19
CA LEU A 188 -9.02 -24.02 -28.29
C LEU A 188 -10.20 -24.95 -28.62
N ILE A 189 -11.45 -24.52 -28.36
CA ILE A 189 -12.67 -25.30 -28.62
C ILE A 189 -13.35 -24.88 -29.94
N SER A 190 -13.05 -23.73 -30.51
CA SER A 190 -13.54 -23.35 -31.84
C SER A 190 -12.84 -24.23 -32.89
N PRO A 191 -13.54 -25.20 -33.51
CA PRO A 191 -12.96 -25.86 -34.67
C PRO A 191 -12.75 -24.77 -35.71
N ARG A 192 -11.53 -24.69 -36.23
CA ARG A 192 -11.21 -24.00 -37.47
C ARG A 192 -12.18 -24.54 -38.52
N GLU A 193 -13.30 -23.87 -38.74
CA GLU A 193 -14.19 -24.10 -39.87
C GLU A 193 -13.43 -23.63 -41.11
N GLU A 194 -12.57 -24.53 -41.59
CA GLU A 194 -11.95 -24.49 -42.88
C GLU A 194 -12.92 -25.18 -43.85
N ASN A 195 -13.81 -24.38 -44.46
CA ASN A 195 -14.28 -24.62 -45.83
C ASN A 195 -14.86 -23.33 -46.44
#